data_AF-A0A9W9A831-F1
#
_entry.id   AF-A0A9W9A831-F1
#
_cell.length_a   1.000
_cell.length_b   1.000
_cell.length_c   1.000
_cell.angle_alpha   90.00
_cell.angle_beta   90.00
_cell.angle_gamma   90.00
#
_symmetry.space_group_name_H-M   'P 1'
#
loop_
_entity.id
_entity.type
_entity.pdbx_description
1 polymer ?
#
loop_
_entity_poly.entity_id
_entity_poly.type
_entity_poly.pdbx_seq_one_letter_code
_entity_poly.pdbx_strand_id
1 'polypeptide(L)'
;MTGQCTICLSNMQDPVCVPCGHLYCSQCLSDYIASSSEDGYNTLCPTCRAPFPIVSPELTCLPKHIHRYITPSIRRVYLDSSAVQSLQQKLTVSQNQVKNLKKESERLMLFCEKYQNASNVHADGEAKARLEVERLTRLLREQKLETHEVREEAAEWREKYDDMKEQLSKRPSRKRASNAPDRPAINDEYHNSPPSTTPRRRVIRDLPNRPKKKLKAISPNTSLFGSPPDISEWSGLFPSDSE
;
A
#
# COMPACT_ATOMS: atom_id res chain seq x y z
N MET A 1 -1.42 15.10 42.46
CA MET A 1 -0.94 15.16 43.86
C MET A 1 0.52 15.52 43.84
N THR A 2 0.84 16.63 44.50
CA THR A 2 2.03 17.46 44.32
C THR A 2 3.27 16.82 44.94
N GLY A 3 4.05 16.11 44.12
CA GLY A 3 5.43 15.72 44.43
C GLY A 3 6.43 16.87 44.31
N GLN A 4 5.95 18.12 44.35
CA GLN A 4 6.73 19.35 44.20
C GLN A 4 6.72 20.13 45.51
N CYS A 5 7.89 20.61 45.93
CA CYS A 5 8.05 21.43 47.12
C CYS A 5 7.54 22.84 46.84
N THR A 6 6.71 23.41 47.72
CA THR A 6 6.15 24.76 47.50
C THR A 6 7.15 25.89 47.76
N ILE A 7 8.34 25.57 48.29
CA ILE A 7 9.42 26.54 48.54
C ILE A 7 10.29 26.69 47.28
N CYS A 8 10.85 25.59 46.76
CA CYS A 8 11.71 25.62 45.57
C CYS A 8 10.99 25.31 44.24
N LEU A 9 9.69 25.01 44.29
CA LEU A 9 8.83 24.70 43.14
C LEU A 9 9.32 23.52 42.27
N SER A 10 10.21 22.70 42.81
CA SER A 10 10.84 21.57 42.13
C SER A 10 10.43 20.24 42.77
N ASN A 11 10.76 19.11 42.12
CA ASN A 11 10.52 17.79 42.67
C ASN A 11 11.16 17.66 44.07
N MET A 12 10.41 17.09 45.02
CA MET A 12 10.87 16.97 46.40
C MET A 12 12.08 16.05 46.49
N GLN A 13 13.14 16.56 47.12
CA GLN A 13 14.34 15.80 47.46
C GLN A 13 14.41 15.67 48.98
N ASP A 14 14.47 14.43 49.47
CA ASP A 14 14.31 14.08 50.89
C ASP A 14 13.09 14.77 51.53
N PRO A 15 11.85 14.36 51.16
CA PRO A 15 10.67 15.04 51.64
C PRO A 15 10.53 14.89 53.16
N VAL A 16 10.28 16.00 53.83
CA VAL A 16 9.95 16.08 55.25
C VAL A 16 8.54 16.62 55.42
N CYS A 17 7.83 16.07 56.40
CA CYS A 17 6.46 16.43 56.76
C CYS A 17 6.46 17.14 58.12
N VAL A 18 5.82 18.31 58.15
CA VAL A 18 5.53 19.07 59.39
C VAL A 18 4.20 18.60 60.02
N PRO A 19 3.89 18.93 61.28
CA PRO A 19 2.72 18.37 61.97
C PRO A 19 1.37 18.66 61.30
N CYS A 20 1.26 19.75 60.55
CA CYS A 20 0.06 20.08 59.76
C CYS A 20 -0.09 19.27 58.46
N GLY A 21 0.83 18.35 58.16
CA GLY A 21 0.74 17.42 57.02
C GLY A 21 1.35 17.93 55.71
N HIS A 22 1.85 19.17 55.67
CA HIS A 22 2.53 19.71 54.48
C HIS A 22 3.94 19.14 54.34
N LEU A 23 4.37 18.96 53.09
CA LEU A 23 5.66 18.39 52.74
C LEU A 23 6.56 19.43 52.06
N TYR A 24 7.86 19.35 52.36
CA TYR A 24 8.91 20.20 51.78
C TYR A 24 10.18 19.39 51.56
N CYS A 25 11.12 19.88 50.75
CA CYS A 25 12.49 19.35 50.77
C CYS A 25 13.12 19.61 52.15
N SER A 26 13.89 18.65 52.66
CA SER A 26 14.59 18.79 53.95
C SER A 26 15.38 20.10 54.02
N GLN A 27 16.15 20.41 52.97
CA GLN A 27 17.00 21.60 52.94
C GLN A 27 16.20 22.90 52.87
N CYS A 28 15.15 22.94 52.03
CA CYS A 28 14.27 24.10 51.94
C CYS A 28 13.58 24.42 53.27
N LEU A 29 13.15 23.40 54.02
CA LEU A 29 12.55 23.61 55.33
C LEU A 29 13.59 24.08 56.34
N SER A 30 14.81 23.51 56.34
CA SER A 30 15.90 23.94 57.21
C SER A 30 16.27 25.40 57.00
N ASP A 31 16.43 25.84 55.75
CA ASP A 31 16.78 27.22 55.41
C ASP A 31 15.67 28.20 55.83
N TYR A 32 14.41 27.81 55.60
CA TYR A 32 13.25 28.58 56.04
C TYR A 32 13.23 28.77 57.56
N ILE A 33 13.45 27.68 58.31
CA ILE A 33 13.49 27.72 59.78
C ILE A 33 14.60 28.66 60.25
N ALA A 34 15.81 28.52 59.69
CA ALA A 34 16.96 29.36 60.04
C ALA A 34 16.72 30.86 59.77
N SER A 35 15.92 31.20 58.75
CA SER A 35 15.57 32.59 58.43
C SER A 35 14.39 33.18 59.20
N SER A 36 13.51 32.34 59.78
CA SER A 36 12.20 32.77 60.29
C SER A 36 12.03 32.64 61.80
N SER A 37 12.89 31.88 62.48
CA SER A 37 12.75 31.67 63.92
C SER A 37 13.40 32.81 64.73
N GLU A 38 12.60 33.75 65.24
CA GLU A 38 13.06 34.75 66.22
C GLU A 38 13.35 34.09 67.58
N ASP A 39 12.50 33.16 68.01
CA ASP A 39 12.60 32.53 69.34
C ASP A 39 13.34 31.19 69.34
N GLY A 40 13.67 30.62 68.18
CA GLY A 40 14.39 29.34 68.02
C GLY A 40 13.60 28.06 68.39
N TYR A 41 12.46 28.16 69.07
CA TYR A 41 11.67 27.00 69.52
C TYR A 41 10.46 26.68 68.62
N ASN A 42 9.81 27.71 68.07
CA ASN A 42 8.60 27.60 67.27
C ASN A 42 8.78 28.29 65.91
N THR A 43 8.10 27.76 64.90
CA THR A 43 8.05 28.35 63.56
C THR A 43 6.67 28.11 62.93
N LEU A 44 6.39 28.79 61.83
CA LEU A 44 5.12 28.69 61.11
C LEU A 44 5.30 27.84 59.85
N CYS A 45 4.30 27.03 59.52
CA CYS A 45 4.29 26.30 58.26
C CYS A 45 4.30 27.26 57.05
N PRO A 46 5.21 27.13 56.07
CA PRO A 46 5.25 27.99 54.88
C PRO A 46 3.96 28.01 54.06
N THR A 47 3.16 26.94 54.10
CA THR A 47 1.94 26.81 53.29
C THR A 47 0.67 27.27 54.01
N CYS A 48 0.46 26.83 55.25
CA CYS A 48 -0.78 27.10 55.99
C CYS A 48 -0.60 27.99 57.23
N ARG A 49 0.64 28.42 57.52
CA ARG A 49 1.00 29.25 58.68
C ARG A 49 0.65 28.66 60.05
N ALA A 50 0.32 27.37 60.12
CA ALA A 50 0.11 26.69 61.39
C ALA A 50 1.43 26.65 62.20
N PRO A 51 1.42 27.05 63.48
CA PRO A 51 2.60 27.00 64.33
C PRO A 51 2.97 25.56 64.66
N PHE A 52 4.27 25.25 64.70
CA PHE A 52 4.77 23.98 65.18
C PHE A 52 6.12 24.11 65.90
N PRO A 53 6.40 23.24 66.89
CA PRO A 53 7.68 23.25 67.61
C PRO A 53 8.77 22.57 66.77
N ILE A 54 9.98 23.13 66.74
CA ILE A 54 11.12 22.56 66.01
C ILE A 54 11.86 21.52 66.86
N VAL A 55 11.93 21.76 68.17
CA VAL A 55 12.69 20.96 69.12
C VAL A 55 11.87 19.75 69.59
N SER A 56 12.48 18.57 69.59
CA SER A 56 11.94 17.38 70.25
C SER A 56 12.56 17.27 71.65
N PRO A 57 11.78 16.96 72.71
CA PRO A 57 12.32 16.77 74.05
C PRO A 57 13.30 15.60 74.08
N GLU A 58 14.33 15.72 74.93
CA GLU A 58 15.30 14.65 75.14
C GLU A 58 14.63 13.48 75.87
N LEU A 59 14.71 12.28 75.29
CA LEU A 59 14.03 11.10 75.83
C LEU A 59 14.60 10.66 77.19
N THR A 60 15.87 10.95 77.48
CA THR A 60 16.52 10.64 78.77
C THR A 60 15.85 11.33 79.96
N CYS A 61 15.30 12.52 79.74
CA CYS A 61 14.59 13.32 80.73
C CYS A 61 13.12 12.91 80.91
N LEU A 62 12.65 11.94 80.13
CA LEU A 62 11.26 11.51 80.08
C LEU A 62 11.09 10.08 80.63
N PRO A 63 9.98 9.77 81.33
CA PRO A 63 9.67 8.40 81.72
C PRO A 63 9.63 7.43 80.52
N LYS A 64 10.23 6.24 80.64
CA LYS A 64 10.35 5.27 79.54
C LYS A 64 9.02 4.91 78.85
N HIS A 65 7.92 4.87 79.61
CA HIS A 65 6.61 4.49 79.09
C HIS A 65 6.01 5.53 78.13
N ILE A 66 6.46 6.80 78.19
CA ILE A 66 5.98 7.85 77.29
C ILE A 66 6.80 7.99 76.01
N HIS A 67 7.99 7.39 75.94
CA HIS A 67 8.91 7.52 74.79
C HIS A 67 8.23 7.16 73.47
N ARG A 68 7.33 6.16 73.47
CA ARG A 68 6.60 5.72 72.27
C ARG A 68 5.64 6.77 71.69
N TYR A 69 5.26 7.77 72.47
CA TYR A 69 4.32 8.81 72.05
C TYR A 69 5.05 10.10 71.65
N ILE A 70 6.36 10.19 71.87
CA ILE A 70 7.18 11.31 71.42
C ILE A 70 7.51 11.09 69.95
N THR A 71 6.91 11.91 69.09
CA THR A 71 7.18 11.93 67.65
C THR A 71 7.82 13.27 67.30
N PRO A 72 8.96 13.30 66.58
CA PRO A 72 9.57 14.56 66.18
C PRO A 72 8.61 15.33 65.27
N SER A 73 8.57 16.65 65.42
CA SER A 73 7.65 17.50 64.63
C SER A 73 7.95 17.47 63.15
N ILE A 74 9.24 17.38 62.79
CA ILE A 74 9.71 17.27 61.40
C ILE A 74 10.07 15.81 61.15
N ARG A 75 9.29 15.14 60.30
CA ARG A 75 9.45 13.71 59.99
C ARG A 75 9.87 13.50 58.55
N ARG A 76 10.88 12.66 58.31
CA ARG A 76 11.19 12.20 56.94
C ARG A 76 10.07 11.31 56.41
N VAL A 77 9.69 11.52 55.16
CA VAL A 77 8.68 10.74 54.44
C VAL A 77 9.32 10.13 53.21
N TYR A 78 9.05 8.85 52.97
CA TYR A 78 9.49 8.16 51.76
C TYR A 78 8.32 8.12 50.77
N LEU A 79 8.46 8.86 49.66
CA LEU A 79 7.50 8.83 48.56
C LEU A 79 7.95 7.79 47.55
N ASP A 80 7.20 6.69 47.41
CA ASP A 80 7.50 5.68 46.39
C ASP A 80 7.10 6.20 45.00
N SER A 81 8.10 6.64 44.23
CA SER A 81 7.93 7.10 42.85
C SER A 81 8.07 5.96 41.82
N SER A 82 8.50 4.75 42.24
CA SER A 82 8.85 3.66 41.32
C SER A 82 7.65 3.16 40.51
N ALA A 83 6.49 3.02 41.15
CA ALA A 83 5.26 2.60 40.51
C ALA A 83 4.85 3.60 39.40
N VAL A 84 4.92 4.90 39.68
CA VAL A 84 4.57 5.97 38.72
C VAL A 84 5.52 5.98 37.53
N GLN A 85 6.83 5.82 37.77
CA GLN A 85 7.83 5.76 36.70
C GLN A 85 7.62 4.53 35.80
N SER A 86 7.33 3.37 36.39
CA SER A 86 7.06 2.15 35.62
C SER A 86 5.82 2.30 34.73
N LEU A 87 4.78 2.98 35.21
CA LEU A 87 3.58 3.28 34.44
C LEU A 87 3.86 4.28 33.32
N GLN A 88 4.65 5.32 33.59
CA GLN A 88 5.09 6.27 32.57
C GLN A 88 5.90 5.59 31.46
N GLN A 89 6.77 4.64 31.80
CA GLN A 89 7.52 3.86 30.82
C GLN A 89 6.60 2.97 29.98
N LYS A 90 5.67 2.24 30.60
CA LYS A 90 4.69 1.42 29.87
C LYS A 90 3.81 2.26 28.95
N LEU A 91 3.42 3.45 29.40
CA LEU A 91 2.63 4.39 28.62
C LEU A 91 3.38 4.86 27.37
N THR A 92 4.65 5.26 27.51
CA THR A 92 5.45 5.71 26.36
C THR A 92 5.70 4.58 25.36
N VAL A 93 5.99 3.37 25.82
CA VAL A 93 6.15 2.19 24.97
C VAL A 93 4.85 1.90 24.20
N SER A 94 3.72 1.85 24.89
CA SER A 94 2.42 1.57 24.28
C SER A 94 2.04 2.67 23.27
N GLN A 95 2.30 3.94 23.60
CA GLN A 95 2.05 5.06 22.68
C GLN A 95 2.90 4.97 21.41
N ASN A 96 4.18 4.59 21.53
CA ASN A 96 5.05 4.41 20.37
C ASN A 96 4.61 3.23 19.51
N GLN A 97 4.19 2.13 20.12
CA GLN A 97 3.66 0.98 19.40
C GLN A 97 2.41 1.35 18.60
N VAL A 98 1.46 2.06 19.22
CA VAL A 98 0.24 2.54 18.54
C VAL A 98 0.59 3.47 17.37
N LYS A 99 1.55 4.38 17.55
CA LYS A 99 2.00 5.26 16.47
C LYS A 99 2.60 4.48 15.29
N ASN A 100 3.41 3.46 15.57
CA ASN A 100 4.02 2.63 14.54
C ASN A 100 2.98 1.79 13.80
N LEU A 101 2.10 1.11 14.53
CA LEU A 101 1.02 0.30 13.93
C LEU A 101 0.09 1.14 13.06
N LYS A 102 -0.22 2.38 13.45
CA LYS A 102 -1.01 3.29 12.63
C LYS A 102 -0.33 3.61 11.30
N LYS A 103 0.98 3.92 11.32
CA LYS A 103 1.75 4.18 10.10
C LYS A 103 1.83 2.95 9.20
N GLU A 104 2.00 1.78 9.80
CA GLU A 104 2.09 0.52 9.05
C GLU A 104 0.74 0.14 8.43
N SER A 105 -0.36 0.31 9.17
CA SER A 105 -1.71 0.14 8.65
C SER A 105 -2.01 1.10 7.50
N GLU A 106 -1.66 2.38 7.62
CA GLU A 106 -1.85 3.37 6.55
C GLU A 106 -1.05 2.98 5.29
N ARG A 107 0.20 2.56 5.48
CA ARG A 107 1.05 2.08 4.39
C ARG A 107 0.47 0.85 3.71
N LEU A 108 -0.04 -0.10 4.49
CA LEU A 108 -0.63 -1.33 3.96
C LEU A 108 -1.89 -1.01 3.15
N MET A 109 -2.76 -0.13 3.65
CA MET A 109 -3.97 0.31 2.93
C MET A 109 -3.63 0.93 1.58
N LEU A 110 -2.61 1.79 1.53
CA LEU A 110 -2.15 2.41 0.28
C LEU A 110 -1.65 1.37 -0.74
N PHE A 111 -0.94 0.33 -0.27
CA PHE A 111 -0.53 -0.75 -1.16
C PHE A 111 -1.73 -1.56 -1.64
N CYS A 112 -2.66 -1.94 -0.76
CA CYS A 112 -3.88 -2.66 -1.12
C CYS A 112 -4.67 -1.90 -2.20
N GLU A 113 -4.88 -0.60 -2.02
CA GLU A 113 -5.56 0.24 -3.01
C GLU A 113 -4.84 0.22 -4.37
N LYS A 114 -3.51 0.38 -4.36
CA LYS A 114 -2.70 0.32 -5.58
C LYS A 114 -2.84 -1.01 -6.31
N TYR A 115 -2.77 -2.13 -5.58
CA TYR A 115 -2.93 -3.46 -6.16
C TYR A 115 -4.34 -3.69 -6.69
N GLN A 116 -5.35 -3.24 -5.95
CA GLN A 116 -6.74 -3.35 -6.38
C GLN A 116 -7.01 -2.54 -7.65
N ASN A 117 -6.49 -1.31 -7.73
CA ASN A 117 -6.61 -0.48 -8.92
C ASN A 117 -5.91 -1.12 -10.14
N ALA A 118 -4.71 -1.66 -9.96
CA ALA A 118 -4.02 -2.38 -11.03
C ALA A 118 -4.83 -3.61 -11.50
N SER A 119 -5.34 -4.40 -10.56
CA SER A 119 -6.18 -5.56 -10.84
C SER A 119 -7.44 -5.17 -11.62
N ASN A 120 -8.14 -4.11 -11.20
CA ASN A 120 -9.35 -3.63 -11.86
C ASN A 120 -9.07 -3.19 -13.31
N VAL A 121 -7.97 -2.46 -13.55
CA VAL A 121 -7.58 -2.07 -14.92
C VAL A 121 -7.32 -3.28 -15.80
N HIS A 122 -6.66 -4.32 -15.27
CA HIS A 122 -6.45 -5.56 -15.99
C HIS A 122 -7.77 -6.27 -16.30
N ALA A 123 -8.65 -6.40 -15.30
CA ALA A 123 -9.96 -7.01 -15.46
C ALA A 123 -10.83 -6.28 -16.51
N ASP A 124 -10.86 -4.94 -16.47
CA ASP A 124 -11.58 -4.11 -17.45
C ASP A 124 -11.01 -4.28 -18.87
N GLY A 125 -9.68 -4.34 -18.98
CA GLY A 125 -8.98 -4.57 -20.23
C GLY A 125 -9.34 -5.92 -20.84
N GLU A 126 -9.34 -6.99 -20.03
CA GLU A 126 -9.76 -8.33 -20.44
C GLU A 126 -11.23 -8.37 -20.86
N ALA A 127 -12.12 -7.74 -20.09
CA ALA A 127 -13.55 -7.69 -20.42
C ALA A 127 -13.79 -7.02 -21.78
N LYS A 128 -13.13 -5.88 -22.05
CA LYS A 128 -13.19 -5.20 -23.35
C LYS A 128 -12.65 -6.07 -24.48
N ALA A 129 -11.52 -6.76 -24.26
CA ALA A 129 -10.95 -7.66 -25.25
C ALA A 129 -11.90 -8.84 -25.55
N ARG A 130 -12.57 -9.40 -24.52
CA ARG A 130 -13.57 -10.47 -24.70
C ARG A 130 -14.74 -10.01 -25.55
N LEU A 131 -15.29 -8.82 -25.27
CA LEU A 131 -16.38 -8.24 -26.08
C LEU A 131 -15.95 -8.01 -27.54
N GLU A 132 -14.73 -7.55 -27.77
CA GLU A 132 -14.21 -7.35 -29.12
C GLU A 132 -14.02 -8.68 -29.87
N VAL A 133 -13.51 -9.70 -29.19
CA VAL A 133 -13.41 -11.06 -29.76
C VAL A 133 -14.78 -11.60 -30.11
N GLU A 134 -15.78 -11.43 -29.25
CA GLU A 134 -17.15 -11.85 -29.53
C GLU A 134 -17.73 -11.12 -30.77
N ARG A 135 -17.55 -9.79 -30.83
CA ARG A 135 -17.98 -8.96 -31.96
C ARG A 135 -17.34 -9.41 -33.27
N LEU A 136 -16.02 -9.59 -33.28
CA LEU A 136 -15.27 -10.05 -34.45
C LEU A 136 -15.66 -11.46 -34.86
N THR A 137 -15.92 -12.34 -33.89
CA THR A 137 -16.37 -13.71 -34.15
C THR A 137 -17.74 -13.71 -34.84
N ARG A 138 -18.66 -12.84 -34.44
CA ARG A 138 -19.96 -12.67 -35.11
C ARG A 138 -19.79 -12.21 -36.56
N LEU A 139 -19.02 -11.15 -36.79
CA LEU A 139 -18.76 -10.66 -38.15
C LEU A 139 -18.10 -11.70 -39.05
N LEU A 140 -17.15 -12.47 -38.50
CA LEU A 140 -16.49 -13.54 -39.25
C LEU A 140 -17.48 -14.64 -39.63
N ARG A 141 -18.46 -14.95 -38.78
CA ARG A 141 -19.52 -15.93 -39.10
C ARG A 141 -20.41 -15.40 -40.23
N GLU A 142 -20.86 -14.15 -40.14
CA GLU A 142 -21.69 -13.50 -41.17
C GLU A 142 -20.96 -13.49 -42.53
N GLN A 143 -19.70 -13.02 -42.55
CA GLN A 143 -18.90 -13.00 -43.77
C GLN A 143 -18.67 -14.41 -44.33
N LYS A 144 -18.49 -15.42 -43.48
CA LYS A 144 -18.37 -16.82 -43.94
C LYS A 144 -19.64 -17.30 -44.63
N LEU A 145 -20.82 -16.98 -44.10
CA LEU A 145 -22.10 -17.32 -44.72
C LEU A 145 -22.24 -16.62 -46.08
N GLU A 146 -21.98 -15.31 -46.15
CA GLU A 146 -22.01 -14.56 -47.42
C GLU A 146 -21.07 -15.16 -48.47
N THR A 147 -19.83 -15.50 -48.08
CA THR A 147 -18.88 -16.13 -49.01
C THR A 147 -19.29 -17.53 -49.44
N HIS A 148 -20.04 -18.25 -48.60
CA HIS A 148 -20.59 -19.55 -48.94
C HIS A 148 -21.70 -19.41 -49.97
N GLU A 149 -22.66 -18.51 -49.74
CA GLU A 149 -23.77 -18.22 -50.66
C GLU A 149 -23.26 -17.79 -52.04
N VAL A 150 -22.32 -16.82 -52.10
CA VAL A 150 -21.72 -16.40 -53.37
C VAL A 150 -21.00 -17.55 -54.08
N ARG A 151 -20.38 -18.46 -53.32
CA ARG A 151 -19.69 -19.64 -53.90
C ARG A 151 -20.70 -20.62 -54.50
N GLU A 152 -21.83 -20.84 -53.84
CA GLU A 152 -22.93 -21.69 -54.32
C GLU A 152 -23.55 -21.08 -55.57
N GLU A 153 -23.92 -19.80 -55.56
CA GLU A 153 -24.43 -19.08 -56.74
C GLU A 153 -23.46 -19.18 -57.92
N ALA A 154 -22.16 -18.95 -57.67
CA ALA A 154 -21.15 -19.05 -58.71
C ALA A 154 -21.00 -20.49 -59.23
N ALA A 155 -21.24 -21.51 -58.39
CA ALA A 155 -21.24 -22.92 -58.83
C ALA A 155 -22.43 -23.22 -59.74
N GLU A 156 -23.64 -22.78 -59.36
CA GLU A 156 -24.83 -22.91 -60.20
C GLU A 156 -24.68 -22.21 -61.55
N TRP A 157 -24.14 -20.98 -61.56
CA TRP A 157 -23.90 -20.25 -62.80
C TRP A 157 -22.86 -20.93 -63.69
N ARG A 158 -21.83 -21.56 -63.10
CA ARG A 158 -20.85 -22.35 -63.85
C ARG A 158 -21.49 -23.57 -64.51
N GLU A 159 -22.31 -24.33 -63.77
CA GLU A 159 -23.03 -25.49 -64.30
C GLU A 159 -23.96 -25.09 -65.46
N LYS A 160 -24.77 -24.03 -65.28
CA LYS A 160 -25.63 -23.48 -66.36
C LYS A 160 -24.82 -23.06 -67.60
N TYR A 161 -23.63 -22.48 -67.40
CA TYR A 161 -22.77 -22.06 -68.50
C TYR A 161 -22.18 -23.26 -69.25
N ASP A 162 -21.72 -24.27 -68.53
CA ASP A 162 -21.15 -25.49 -69.11
C ASP A 162 -22.23 -26.26 -69.90
N ASP A 163 -23.45 -26.38 -69.37
CA ASP A 163 -24.60 -26.95 -70.08
C ASP A 163 -24.92 -26.19 -71.37
N MET A 164 -25.00 -24.86 -71.30
CA MET A 164 -25.26 -24.02 -72.47
C MET A 164 -24.15 -24.16 -73.52
N LYS A 165 -22.88 -24.26 -73.10
CA LYS A 165 -21.73 -24.48 -73.97
C LYS A 165 -21.78 -25.87 -74.63
N GLU A 166 -22.19 -26.91 -73.91
CA GLU A 166 -22.36 -28.25 -74.45
C GLU A 166 -23.54 -28.32 -75.45
N GLN A 167 -24.64 -27.61 -75.18
CA GLN A 167 -25.73 -27.47 -76.15
C GLN A 167 -25.26 -26.78 -77.43
N LEU A 168 -24.40 -25.76 -77.33
CA LEU A 168 -23.79 -25.09 -78.48
C LEU A 168 -22.83 -26.01 -79.25
N SER A 169 -22.05 -26.86 -78.58
CA SER A 169 -21.12 -27.79 -79.23
C SER A 169 -21.83 -28.93 -79.97
N LYS A 170 -23.02 -29.34 -79.50
CA LYS A 170 -23.87 -30.36 -80.14
C LYS A 170 -24.69 -29.84 -81.34
N ARG A 171 -24.70 -28.52 -81.61
CA ARG A 171 -25.37 -27.98 -82.82
C ARG A 171 -24.64 -28.43 -84.08
N PRO A 172 -25.34 -28.95 -85.10
CA PRO A 172 -24.69 -29.42 -86.33
C PRO A 172 -23.97 -28.27 -87.02
N SER A 173 -22.69 -28.50 -87.35
CA SER A 173 -21.87 -27.58 -88.13
C SER A 173 -22.56 -27.30 -89.48
N ARG A 174 -23.13 -26.12 -89.64
CA ARG A 174 -23.44 -25.61 -90.98
C ARG A 174 -22.10 -25.40 -91.67
N LYS A 175 -21.82 -26.21 -92.70
CA LYS A 175 -20.67 -26.06 -93.59
C LYS A 175 -20.54 -24.58 -93.99
N ARG A 176 -19.57 -23.89 -93.41
CA ARG A 176 -19.20 -22.55 -93.86
C ARG A 176 -18.42 -22.75 -95.16
N ALA A 177 -18.97 -22.26 -96.27
CA ALA A 177 -18.23 -22.20 -97.53
C ALA A 177 -16.91 -21.45 -97.30
N SER A 178 -15.80 -22.12 -97.56
CA SER A 178 -14.45 -21.58 -97.52
C SER A 178 -14.28 -20.62 -98.69
N ASN A 179 -14.34 -19.32 -98.42
CA ASN A 179 -13.71 -18.29 -99.23
C ASN A 179 -13.00 -17.34 -98.25
N ALA A 180 -11.75 -17.64 -97.94
CA ALA A 180 -10.81 -16.70 -97.33
C ALA A 180 -9.62 -16.57 -98.29
N PRO A 181 -9.26 -15.36 -98.73
CA PRO A 181 -8.09 -15.16 -99.58
C PRO A 181 -6.81 -15.22 -98.73
N ASP A 182 -5.74 -15.67 -99.38
CA ASP A 182 -4.40 -15.82 -98.83
C ASP A 182 -3.91 -14.56 -98.13
N ARG A 183 -3.41 -14.74 -96.90
CA ARG A 183 -2.77 -13.69 -96.11
C ARG A 183 -1.26 -13.95 -96.12
N PRO A 184 -0.41 -12.99 -96.53
CA PRO A 184 1.02 -13.23 -96.65
C PRO A 184 1.68 -13.30 -95.27
N ALA A 185 2.70 -14.16 -95.19
CA ALA A 185 3.61 -14.30 -94.07
C ALA A 185 4.41 -13.00 -93.88
N ILE A 186 4.35 -12.43 -92.67
CA ILE A 186 5.24 -11.35 -92.24
C ILE A 186 6.07 -11.87 -91.08
N ASN A 187 7.38 -11.66 -91.22
CA ASN A 187 8.49 -12.19 -90.44
C ASN A 187 8.47 -11.82 -88.95
N ASP A 188 9.07 -12.73 -88.17
CA ASP A 188 9.62 -12.50 -86.85
C ASP A 188 10.69 -11.40 -86.85
N GLU A 189 10.42 -10.27 -86.19
CA GLU A 189 11.45 -9.43 -85.57
C GLU A 189 10.77 -8.37 -84.70
N TYR A 190 10.66 -8.61 -83.38
CA TYR A 190 10.56 -7.49 -82.43
C TYR A 190 11.30 -7.80 -81.14
N HIS A 191 12.20 -6.86 -80.86
CA HIS A 191 13.15 -6.79 -79.77
C HIS A 191 12.55 -6.88 -78.36
N ASN A 192 13.41 -7.39 -77.47
CA ASN A 192 13.26 -7.56 -76.03
C ASN A 192 12.86 -6.31 -75.21
N SER A 193 12.07 -6.58 -74.15
CA SER A 193 11.94 -5.91 -72.82
C SER A 193 10.74 -4.98 -72.60
N PRO A 194 10.24 -4.77 -71.34
CA PRO A 194 10.45 -5.46 -70.05
C PRO A 194 9.12 -5.94 -69.39
N PRO A 195 9.16 -6.65 -68.22
CA PRO A 195 7.95 -7.19 -67.57
C PRO A 195 7.07 -6.11 -66.94
N SER A 196 5.75 -6.26 -67.11
CA SER A 196 4.73 -5.42 -66.50
C SER A 196 4.62 -5.67 -65.00
N THR A 197 4.54 -4.55 -64.29
CA THR A 197 4.48 -4.38 -62.84
C THR A 197 3.11 -4.76 -62.29
N THR A 198 2.99 -5.94 -61.68
CA THR A 198 2.00 -6.15 -60.61
C THR A 198 2.58 -5.63 -59.29
N PRO A 199 1.95 -4.70 -58.56
CA PRO A 199 2.43 -4.33 -57.24
C PRO A 199 2.02 -5.43 -56.25
N ARG A 200 2.91 -6.42 -56.07
CA ARG A 200 2.84 -7.34 -54.93
C ARG A 200 3.32 -6.57 -53.69
N ARG A 201 2.47 -5.70 -53.13
CA ARG A 201 2.79 -4.97 -51.90
C ARG A 201 2.76 -5.96 -50.73
N ARG A 202 3.91 -6.57 -50.43
CA ARG A 202 4.15 -7.20 -49.13
C ARG A 202 4.11 -6.06 -48.11
N VAL A 203 3.01 -5.92 -47.39
CA VAL A 203 2.94 -5.00 -46.24
C VAL A 203 3.77 -5.62 -45.13
N ILE A 204 5.06 -5.30 -45.11
CA ILE A 204 5.83 -5.35 -43.87
C ILE A 204 5.33 -4.15 -43.07
N ARG A 205 4.51 -4.41 -42.04
CA ARG A 205 4.26 -3.39 -41.01
C ARG A 205 5.55 -3.26 -40.22
N ASP A 206 6.23 -2.13 -40.36
CA ASP A 206 7.26 -1.74 -39.40
C ASP A 206 6.60 -1.63 -38.02
N LEU A 207 7.07 -2.41 -37.05
CA LEU A 207 6.72 -2.20 -35.65
C LEU A 207 7.29 -0.83 -35.21
N PRO A 208 6.56 -0.06 -34.40
CA PRO A 208 7.07 1.21 -33.90
C PRO A 208 8.36 1.00 -33.10
N ASN A 209 9.34 1.83 -33.43
CA ASN A 209 10.69 1.81 -32.88
C ASN A 209 10.65 2.05 -31.37
N ARG A 210 11.01 1.04 -30.57
CA ARG A 210 11.16 1.18 -29.11
C ARG A 210 12.37 2.08 -28.82
N PRO A 211 12.24 3.22 -28.13
CA PRO A 211 13.40 4.04 -27.81
C PRO A 211 14.33 3.26 -26.87
N LYS A 212 15.58 3.05 -27.31
CA LYS A 212 16.66 2.49 -26.49
C LYS A 212 17.03 3.51 -25.40
N LYS A 213 16.37 3.46 -24.25
CA LYS A 213 16.90 4.10 -23.04
C LYS A 213 18.17 3.33 -22.63
N LYS A 214 19.31 4.02 -22.63
CA LYS A 214 20.56 3.53 -22.04
C LYS A 214 20.28 3.20 -20.57
N LEU A 215 20.22 1.92 -20.23
CA LEU A 215 20.35 1.48 -18.84
C LEU A 215 21.81 1.77 -18.43
N LYS A 216 22.00 2.72 -17.52
CA LYS A 216 23.20 2.75 -16.69
C LYS A 216 23.16 1.49 -15.84
N ALA A 217 24.20 0.68 -15.91
CA ALA A 217 24.41 -0.44 -15.01
C ALA A 217 24.41 0.09 -13.56
N ILE A 218 23.42 -0.34 -12.78
CA ILE A 218 23.46 -0.25 -11.33
C ILE A 218 24.18 -1.52 -10.88
N SER A 219 25.28 -1.34 -10.15
CA SER A 219 26.07 -2.41 -9.54
C SER A 219 25.21 -3.31 -8.64
N PRO A 220 25.56 -4.59 -8.47
CA PRO A 220 24.81 -5.48 -7.61
C PRO A 220 25.23 -5.21 -6.17
N ASN A 221 24.42 -4.45 -5.43
CA ASN A 221 24.50 -4.52 -3.98
C ASN A 221 23.15 -4.17 -3.37
N THR A 222 22.30 -5.18 -3.15
CA THR A 222 21.32 -5.17 -2.05
C THR A 222 20.72 -6.55 -1.84
N SER A 223 21.18 -7.20 -0.78
CA SER A 223 20.47 -8.24 -0.05
C SER A 223 19.24 -7.63 0.63
N LEU A 224 18.06 -7.64 0.00
CA LEU A 224 16.81 -7.15 0.60
C LEU A 224 15.58 -7.74 -0.11
N PHE A 225 15.53 -9.06 -0.24
CA PHE A 225 14.30 -9.78 -0.54
C PHE A 225 14.21 -10.96 0.42
N GLY A 226 13.36 -10.83 1.44
CA GLY A 226 12.78 -12.00 2.09
C GLY A 226 11.84 -12.69 1.11
N SER A 227 11.86 -14.01 1.09
CA SER A 227 10.99 -14.85 0.27
C SER A 227 9.51 -14.47 0.42
N PRO A 228 8.69 -14.62 -0.63
CA PRO A 228 7.24 -14.42 -0.52
C PRO A 228 6.65 -15.46 0.45
N PRO A 229 5.63 -15.10 1.25
CA PRO A 229 5.00 -16.06 2.16
C PRO A 229 4.29 -17.15 1.36
N ASP A 230 4.39 -18.37 1.87
CA ASP A 230 3.81 -19.59 1.33
C ASP A 230 2.27 -19.50 1.36
N ILE A 231 1.65 -19.67 0.19
CA ILE A 231 0.19 -19.52 -0.03
C ILE A 231 -0.59 -20.71 0.59
N SER A 232 0.09 -21.71 1.15
CA SER A 232 -0.55 -22.85 1.82
C SER A 232 -1.21 -22.52 3.17
N GLU A 233 -0.86 -21.41 3.84
CA GLU A 233 -1.43 -21.04 5.16
C GLU A 233 -2.80 -20.32 5.09
N TRP A 234 -3.26 -19.91 3.90
CA TRP A 234 -4.48 -19.09 3.73
C TRP A 234 -5.73 -19.91 3.38
N SER A 235 -5.68 -21.23 3.58
CA SER A 235 -6.77 -22.16 3.26
C SER A 235 -7.86 -22.26 4.35
N GLY A 236 -7.77 -21.47 5.43
CA GLY A 236 -8.66 -21.59 6.61
C GLY A 236 -9.62 -20.43 6.90
N LEU A 237 -9.74 -19.42 6.04
CA LEU A 237 -10.47 -18.17 6.37
C LEU A 237 -11.70 -17.85 5.51
N PHE A 238 -12.27 -18.83 4.81
CA PHE A 238 -13.59 -18.67 4.18
C PHE A 238 -14.64 -19.49 4.93
N PRO A 239 -15.67 -18.85 5.53
CA PRO A 239 -16.85 -19.55 6.01
C PRO A 239 -17.52 -20.25 4.82
N SER A 240 -17.80 -21.55 4.98
CA SER A 240 -18.63 -22.28 4.03
C SER A 240 -20.07 -21.82 4.22
N ASP A 241 -20.56 -20.99 3.31
CA ASP A 241 -21.99 -20.71 3.21
C ASP A 241 -22.70 -22.00 2.79
N SER A 242 -23.51 -22.51 3.71
CA SER A 242 -24.46 -23.59 3.52
C SER A 242 -25.81 -23.01 3.10
N GLU A 243 -26.24 -23.27 1.87
CA GLU A 243 -27.63 -23.42 1.43
C GLU A 243 -27.70 -24.12 0.08
#